data_AF-A0A962WUV4-F1
#
_entry.id   AF-A0A962WUV4-F1
#
_cell.length_a   1.000
_cell.length_b   1.000
_cell.length_c   1.000
_cell.angle_alpha   90.00
_cell.angle_beta   90.00
_cell.angle_gamma   90.00
#
_symmetry.space_group_name_H-M   'P 1'
#
loop_
_entity.id
_entity.type
_entity.pdbx_description
1 polymer ?
#
loop_
_entity_poly.entity_id
_entity_poly.type
_entity_poly.pdbx_seq_one_letter_code
_entity_poly.pdbx_strand_id
1 'polypeptide(L)'
;MKVAVLGAAGGIGQPLSLLLKKGLPAGSELALYDVHPVVPGVAADLSHIPTGVKVSGHGADKLDEALKGCDIVVIPAGVPRKPGMT
;
A
#
# COMPACT_ATOMS: atom_id res chain seq x y z
N MET A 1 -14.21 -4.81 3.21
CA MET A 1 -13.59 -4.52 1.91
C MET A 1 -12.09 -4.49 2.10
N LYS A 2 -11.33 -5.26 1.32
CA LYS A 2 -9.87 -5.28 1.35
C LYS A 2 -9.30 -4.67 0.08
N VAL A 3 -8.42 -3.69 0.25
CA VAL A 3 -7.70 -3.00 -0.83
C VAL A 3 -6.21 -3.28 -0.69
N ALA A 4 -5.58 -3.76 -1.76
CA ALA A 4 -4.12 -3.87 -1.82
C ALA A 4 -3.52 -2.73 -2.65
N VAL A 5 -2.41 -2.17 -2.18
CA VAL A 5 -1.57 -1.22 -2.92
C VAL A 5 -0.23 -1.89 -3.21
N LEU A 6 0.07 -2.14 -4.49
CA LEU A 6 1.35 -2.71 -4.93
C LEU A 6 2.30 -1.61 -5.38
N GLY A 7 3.41 -1.43 -4.66
CA GLY A 7 4.29 -0.26 -4.80
C GLY A 7 4.03 0.81 -3.74
N ALA A 8 3.61 0.39 -2.54
CA ALA A 8 3.16 1.27 -1.46
C ALA A 8 4.27 2.13 -0.84
N ALA A 9 5.54 1.75 -0.99
CA ALA A 9 6.68 2.55 -0.51
C ALA A 9 7.17 3.57 -1.55
N GLY A 10 6.65 3.54 -2.78
CA GLY A 10 6.99 4.50 -3.83
C GLY A 10 6.38 5.89 -3.61
N GLY A 11 6.84 6.87 -4.41
CA GLY A 11 6.42 8.27 -4.30
C GLY A 11 4.92 8.51 -4.54
N ILE A 12 4.26 7.65 -5.33
CA ILE A 12 2.79 7.66 -5.50
C ILE A 12 2.12 6.78 -4.44
N GLY A 13 2.71 5.62 -4.14
CA GLY A 13 2.14 4.62 -3.22
C GLY A 13 1.92 5.16 -1.82
N GLN A 14 2.86 5.92 -1.26
CA GLN A 14 2.75 6.48 0.09
C GLN A 14 1.56 7.45 0.24
N PRO A 15 1.44 8.54 -0.55
CA PRO A 15 0.31 9.45 -0.44
C PRO A 15 -1.02 8.80 -0.84
N LEU A 16 -1.03 7.90 -1.83
CA LEU A 16 -2.23 7.12 -2.16
C LEU A 16 -2.71 6.29 -0.97
N SER A 17 -1.80 5.60 -0.29
CA SER A 17 -2.11 4.77 0.88
C SER A 17 -2.64 5.61 2.04
N LEU A 18 -2.10 6.81 2.25
CA LEU A 18 -2.62 7.78 3.22
C LEU A 18 -4.06 8.19 2.91
N LEU A 19 -4.35 8.54 1.64
CA LEU A 19 -5.70 8.91 1.22
C LEU A 19 -6.68 7.75 1.38
N LEU A 20 -6.27 6.53 1.03
CA LEU A 20 -7.08 5.32 1.25
C LEU A 20 -7.34 5.07 2.74
N LYS A 21 -6.33 5.17 3.61
CA LYS A 21 -6.48 5.04 5.07
C LYS A 21 -7.49 6.04 5.66
N LYS A 22 -7.61 7.23 5.07
CA LYS A 22 -8.57 8.27 5.47
C LYS A 22 -9.95 8.14 4.82
N GLY A 23 -10.02 7.68 3.57
CA GLY A 23 -11.23 7.68 2.76
C GLY A 23 -12.02 6.37 2.77
N LEU A 24 -11.38 5.24 3.08
CA LEU A 24 -12.06 3.95 3.16
C LEU A 24 -13.00 3.89 4.38
N PRO A 25 -14.15 3.18 4.26
CA PRO A 25 -15.08 3.03 5.37
C PRO A 25 -14.46 2.20 6.50
N ALA A 26 -14.91 2.45 7.73
CA ALA A 26 -14.50 1.66 8.90
C ALA A 26 -14.80 0.17 8.69
N GLY A 27 -13.90 -0.71 9.15
CA GLY A 27 -13.95 -2.14 8.89
C GLY A 27 -13.30 -2.58 7.58
N SER A 28 -12.73 -1.64 6.80
CA SER A 28 -11.91 -1.98 5.64
C SER A 28 -10.49 -2.41 6.04
N GLU A 29 -9.83 -3.12 5.13
CA GLU A 29 -8.44 -3.55 5.26
C GLU A 29 -7.61 -2.93 4.13
N LEU A 30 -6.44 -2.40 4.47
CA LEU A 30 -5.47 -1.83 3.54
C LEU A 30 -4.18 -2.65 3.64
N ALA A 31 -3.88 -3.42 2.59
CA ALA A 31 -2.66 -4.21 2.47
C ALA A 31 -1.64 -3.45 1.62
N LEU A 32 -0.49 -3.14 2.21
CA LEU A 32 0.59 -2.40 1.56
C LEU A 32 1.69 -3.37 1.17
N TYR A 33 1.94 -3.51 -0.13
CA TYR A 33 3.01 -4.33 -0.64
C TYR A 33 4.07 -3.47 -1.31
N ASP A 34 5.34 -3.80 -1.07
CA ASP A 34 6.46 -3.28 -1.85
C ASP A 34 7.63 -4.26 -1.82
N VAL A 35 8.44 -4.23 -2.89
CA VAL A 35 9.71 -4.95 -2.93
C VAL A 35 10.77 -4.26 -2.09
N HIS A 36 10.61 -2.95 -1.82
CA HIS A 36 11.51 -2.20 -0.96
C HIS A 36 11.31 -2.59 0.52
N PRO A 37 12.39 -2.83 1.30
CA PRO A 37 12.30 -3.31 2.68
C PRO A 37 11.66 -2.33 3.68
N VAL A 38 11.31 -1.11 3.25
CA VAL A 38 10.77 -0.06 4.13
C VAL A 38 9.24 -0.10 4.24
N VAL A 39 8.55 -0.94 3.47
CA VAL A 39 7.09 -1.06 3.51
C VAL A 39 6.51 -1.38 4.91
N PRO A 40 7.17 -2.14 5.81
CA PRO A 40 6.68 -2.29 7.18
C PRO A 40 6.63 -0.95 7.94
N GLY A 41 7.56 -0.04 7.67
CA GLY A 41 7.58 1.31 8.25
C GLY A 41 6.42 2.17 7.74
N VAL A 42 6.10 2.09 6.45
CA VAL A 42 4.93 2.79 5.87
C VAL A 42 3.62 2.28 6.49
N ALA A 43 3.51 0.96 6.68
CA ALA A 43 2.36 0.36 7.34
C ALA A 43 2.23 0.80 8.80
N ALA A 44 3.35 0.82 9.54
CA ALA A 44 3.39 1.29 10.93
C ALA A 44 2.95 2.76 11.05
N ASP A 45 3.49 3.63 10.20
CA ASP A 45 3.13 5.06 10.17
C ASP A 45 1.62 5.25 9.94
N LEU A 46 1.07 4.62 8.91
CA LEU A 46 -0.36 4.71 8.60
C LEU A 46 -1.26 4.07 9.67
N SER A 47 -0.77 3.07 10.41
CA SER A 47 -1.54 2.41 11.46
C SER A 47 -1.89 3.33 12.64
N HIS A 48 -1.09 4.38 12.86
CA HIS A 48 -1.32 5.36 13.92
C HIS A 48 -2.47 6.33 13.63
N ILE A 49 -2.94 6.40 12.38
CA ILE A 49 -4.04 7.28 12.01
C ILE A 49 -5.36 6.69 12.58
N PRO A 50 -6.12 7.46 13.40
CA PRO A 50 -7.26 6.95 14.16
C PRO A 50 -8.52 6.78 13.28
N THR A 51 -8.45 5.91 12.28
CA THR A 51 -9.60 5.44 11.49
C THR A 51 -9.82 3.95 11.70
N GLY A 52 -11.05 3.49 11.46
CA GLY A 52 -11.43 2.07 11.58
C GLY A 52 -10.88 1.16 10.47
N VAL A 53 -9.92 1.61 9.66
CA VAL A 53 -9.30 0.84 8.58
C VAL A 53 -8.06 0.12 9.13
N LYS A 54 -7.99 -1.20 9.00
CA LYS A 54 -6.81 -1.98 9.41
C LYS A 54 -5.72 -1.86 8.34
N VAL A 55 -4.46 -1.71 8.75
CA VAL A 55 -3.32 -1.60 7.84
C VAL A 55 -2.38 -2.78 8.07
N SER A 56 -1.85 -3.35 6.99
CA SER A 56 -0.81 -4.40 7.04
C SER A 56 0.28 -4.11 6.00
N GLY A 57 1.53 -4.44 6.34
CA GLY A 57 2.68 -4.30 5.45
C GLY A 57 3.23 -5.64 5.03
N HIS A 58 3.55 -5.78 3.74
CA HIS A 58 3.98 -7.02 3.10
C HIS A 58 5.24 -6.76 2.27
N GLY A 59 6.36 -7.40 2.64
CA GLY A 59 7.61 -7.30 1.89
C GLY A 59 7.62 -8.12 0.61
N ALA A 60 8.76 -8.12 -0.09
CA ALA A 60 8.94 -8.71 -1.43
C ALA A 60 8.35 -10.12 -1.60
N ASP A 61 8.55 -11.00 -0.61
CA ASP A 61 8.15 -12.42 -0.67
C ASP A 61 6.72 -12.70 -0.19
N LYS A 62 5.93 -11.66 0.13
CA LYS A 62 4.60 -11.76 0.74
C LYS A 62 3.48 -11.23 -0.16
N LEU A 63 3.68 -11.28 -1.48
CA LEU A 63 2.70 -10.76 -2.44
C LEU A 63 1.38 -11.53 -2.38
N ASP A 64 1.43 -12.85 -2.21
CA ASP A 64 0.28 -13.73 -2.05
C ASP A 64 -0.55 -13.37 -0.80
N GLU A 65 0.12 -13.14 0.34
CA GLU A 65 -0.51 -12.68 1.58
C GLU A 65 -1.22 -11.31 1.39
N ALA A 66 -0.54 -10.38 0.69
CA ALA A 66 -1.10 -9.06 0.39
C ALA A 66 -2.38 -9.15 -0.43
N LEU A 67 -2.40 -10.03 -1.46
CA LEU A 67 -3.49 -10.15 -2.43
C LEU A 67 -4.65 -11.05 -1.97
N LYS A 68 -4.42 -11.95 -1.01
CA LYS A 68 -5.42 -12.92 -0.56
C LYS A 68 -6.71 -12.23 -0.11
N GLY A 69 -7.81 -12.48 -0.81
CA GLY A 69 -9.13 -11.92 -0.48
C GLY A 69 -9.28 -10.42 -0.73
N CYS A 70 -8.42 -9.81 -1.57
CA CYS A 70 -8.60 -8.43 -1.99
C CYS A 70 -9.80 -8.26 -2.92
N ASP A 71 -10.61 -7.24 -2.64
CA ASP A 71 -11.69 -6.80 -3.53
C ASP A 71 -11.15 -5.86 -4.62
N ILE A 72 -10.14 -5.04 -4.26
CA ILE A 72 -9.53 -4.05 -5.14
C ILE A 72 -8.01 -4.14 -5.02
N VAL A 73 -7.33 -4.09 -6.17
CA VAL A 73 -5.87 -3.99 -6.25
C VAL A 73 -5.51 -2.74 -7.03
N VAL A 74 -4.74 -1.85 -6.41
CA VAL A 74 -4.21 -0.63 -7.04
C VAL A 74 -2.71 -0.81 -7.22
N ILE A 75 -2.22 -0.59 -8.44
CA ILE A 75 -0.83 -0.85 -8.82
C ILE A 75 -0.15 0.46 -9.24
N PRO A 76 0.27 1.31 -8.27
CA PRO A 76 1.14 2.46 -8.55
C PRO A 76 2.61 2.07 -8.76
N ALA A 77 2.99 0.81 -8.53
CA ALA A 77 4.34 0.33 -8.77
C ALA A 77 4.80 0.63 -10.20
N GLY A 78 6.01 1.17 -10.32
CA GLY A 78 6.61 1.51 -11.59
C GLY A 78 7.89 2.29 -11.41
N VAL A 79 8.72 2.30 -12.44
CA VAL A 79 9.93 3.12 -12.47
C VAL A 79 9.56 4.47 -13.09
N PRO A 80 9.73 5.59 -12.37
CA PRO A 80 9.48 6.90 -12.95
C PRO A 80 10.44 7.13 -14.12
N ARG A 81 9.97 7.81 -15.17
CA ARG A 81 10.84 8.23 -16.27
C ARG A 81 11.94 9.14 -15.71
N LYS A 82 13.18 8.85 -16.07
CA LYS A 82 14.33 9.69 -15.78
C LYS A 82 14.74 10.44 -17.06
N PRO A 83 15.39 11.62 -16.94
CA PRO A 83 16.02 12.26 -18.09
C PRO A 83 16.88 11.25 -18.86
N GLY A 84 16.69 11.15 -20.18
CA GLY A 84 17.40 10.20 -21.05
C GLY A 84 16.68 8.87 -21.32
N MET A 85 15.50 8.63 -20.75
CA MET A 85 14.65 7.49 -21.16
C MET A 85 13.74 7.93 -22.31
N THR A 86 13.96 7.40 -23.52
CA THR A 86 13.09 7.54 -24.70
C THR A 86 12.09 6.41 -24.80
#